data_AF-A0A2D3W915-F1
#
_entry.id   AF-A0A2D3W915-F1
#
_cell.length_a   1.000
_cell.length_b   1.000
_cell.length_c   1.000
_cell.angle_alpha   90.00
_cell.angle_beta   90.00
_cell.angle_gamma   90.00
#
_symmetry.space_group_name_H-M   'P 1'
#
loop_
_entity.id
_entity.type
_entity.pdbx_description
1 polymer ?
#
loop_
_entity_poly.entity_id
_entity_poly.type
_entity_poly.pdbx_seq_one_letter_code
_entity_poly.pdbx_strand_id
1 'polypeptide(L)'
;MKNGLLILLLATTLFAKEAVLPSELSAWKALSYMGSAKNPQELPNATLTLNTASLVGLVPTPKIQYVARPTNEGGTVSYGGLFQITLKEKGLYRVVLANASWIDLIKDGKPAPSVAHAQGSENSGIRKMVDYNLDEGTYTLQLSAGADTKSALLVTKLK
;
A
#
# COMPACT_ATOMS: atom_id res chain seq x y z
N MET A 1 -20.09 -61.38 11.46
CA MET A 1 -20.84 -60.56 10.49
C MET A 1 -20.82 -59.11 10.95
N LYS A 2 -20.34 -58.19 10.08
CA LYS A 2 -20.66 -56.75 10.00
C LYS A 2 -20.16 -55.86 11.17
N ASN A 3 -19.50 -54.71 10.99
CA ASN A 3 -19.19 -53.86 9.84
C ASN A 3 -17.98 -52.98 10.19
N GLY A 4 -17.02 -52.84 9.27
CA GLY A 4 -15.99 -51.81 9.34
C GLY A 4 -16.57 -50.43 9.04
N LEU A 5 -16.16 -49.42 9.79
CA LEU A 5 -16.40 -48.02 9.46
C LEU A 5 -15.05 -47.40 9.09
N LEU A 6 -14.79 -47.36 7.78
CA LEU A 6 -13.67 -46.63 7.20
C LEU A 6 -14.09 -45.15 7.12
N ILE A 7 -13.55 -44.31 8.00
CA ILE A 7 -13.72 -42.85 7.90
C ILE A 7 -12.74 -42.36 6.84
N LEU A 8 -13.25 -42.14 5.62
CA LEU A 8 -12.51 -41.46 4.56
C LEU A 8 -12.59 -39.95 4.85
N LEU A 9 -11.57 -39.38 5.49
CA LEU A 9 -11.38 -37.93 5.52
C LEU A 9 -10.97 -37.48 4.10
N LEU A 10 -11.93 -36.99 3.30
CA LEU A 10 -11.60 -36.15 2.15
C LEU A 10 -11.12 -34.80 2.69
N ALA A 11 -9.81 -34.68 2.90
CA ALA A 11 -9.17 -33.38 3.01
C ALA A 11 -9.07 -32.79 1.61
N THR A 12 -10.11 -32.08 1.15
CA THR A 12 -9.98 -31.17 0.02
C THR A 12 -9.09 -30.01 0.46
N THR A 13 -7.81 -30.11 0.18
CA THR A 13 -6.87 -29.00 0.29
C THR A 13 -7.28 -27.93 -0.71
N LEU A 14 -7.90 -26.85 -0.22
CA LEU A 14 -7.96 -25.59 -0.94
C LEU A 14 -6.52 -25.04 -0.99
N PHE A 15 -5.73 -25.48 -1.97
CA PHE A 15 -4.52 -24.75 -2.33
C PHE A 15 -4.97 -23.49 -3.07
N ALA A 16 -5.05 -22.37 -2.37
CA ALA A 16 -5.19 -21.08 -3.02
C ALA A 16 -4.03 -20.94 -4.01
N LYS A 17 -4.33 -20.82 -5.31
CA LYS A 17 -3.31 -20.63 -6.35
C LYS A 17 -2.63 -19.29 -6.07
N GLU A 18 -1.38 -19.34 -5.66
CA GLU A 18 -0.59 -18.15 -5.38
C GLU A 18 -0.45 -17.31 -6.65
N ALA A 19 -0.66 -16.00 -6.53
CA ALA A 19 -0.49 -15.10 -7.66
C ALA A 19 0.98 -15.09 -8.13
N VAL A 20 1.17 -15.28 -9.43
CA VAL A 20 2.44 -14.97 -10.09
C VAL A 20 2.50 -13.46 -10.28
N LEU A 21 3.41 -12.82 -9.56
CA LEU A 21 3.60 -11.37 -9.63
C LEU A 21 4.77 -11.05 -10.56
N PRO A 22 4.69 -9.95 -11.33
CA PRO A 22 5.84 -9.44 -12.09
C PRO A 22 6.99 -9.07 -11.15
N SER A 23 8.21 -9.03 -11.68
CA SER A 23 9.43 -8.88 -10.88
C SER A 23 9.44 -7.63 -10.00
N GLU A 24 8.85 -6.55 -10.48
CA GLU A 24 8.68 -5.25 -9.83
C GLU A 24 7.81 -5.32 -8.57
N LEU A 25 7.00 -6.38 -8.43
CA LEU A 25 6.09 -6.64 -7.32
C LEU A 25 6.56 -7.83 -6.45
N SER A 26 7.73 -8.40 -6.72
CA SER A 26 8.26 -9.55 -5.97
C SER A 26 8.41 -9.27 -4.47
N ALA A 27 8.68 -8.02 -4.08
CA ALA A 27 8.80 -7.58 -2.70
C ALA A 27 7.47 -7.59 -1.92
N TRP A 28 6.32 -7.71 -2.58
CA TRP A 28 4.99 -7.59 -1.98
C TRP A 28 4.72 -8.56 -0.81
N LYS A 29 5.43 -9.70 -0.77
CA LYS A 29 5.19 -10.77 0.21
C LYS A 29 5.98 -10.62 1.52
N ALA A 30 6.97 -9.73 1.58
CA ALA A 30 7.86 -9.58 2.72
C ALA A 30 7.59 -8.25 3.45
N LEU A 31 6.63 -8.26 4.37
CA LEU A 31 6.15 -7.05 5.04
C LEU A 31 6.79 -6.86 6.42
N SER A 32 7.56 -5.79 6.60
CA SER A 32 7.90 -5.26 7.92
C SER A 32 6.83 -4.26 8.38
N TYR A 33 6.54 -4.21 9.69
CA TYR A 33 5.56 -3.27 10.23
C TYR A 33 6.14 -1.86 10.40
N MET A 34 5.34 -0.84 10.08
CA MET A 34 5.69 0.58 10.27
C MET A 34 4.45 1.38 10.66
N GLY A 35 4.54 2.24 11.68
CA GLY A 35 3.47 3.19 11.99
C GLY A 35 3.49 4.40 11.06
N SER A 36 2.32 4.97 10.76
CA SER A 36 2.24 6.24 10.03
C SER A 36 2.65 7.45 10.88
N ALA A 37 3.23 8.46 10.25
CA ALA A 37 3.31 9.80 10.80
C ALA A 37 1.91 10.46 10.78
N LYS A 38 1.62 11.30 11.78
CA LYS A 38 0.34 12.01 11.92
C LYS A 38 0.42 13.46 11.46
N ASN A 39 1.63 14.00 11.33
CA ASN A 39 1.92 15.36 10.90
C ASN A 39 3.29 15.38 10.19
N PRO A 40 3.64 16.48 9.50
CA PRO A 40 4.89 16.55 8.74
C PRO A 40 6.15 16.40 9.62
N GLN A 41 6.10 16.78 10.89
CA GLN A 41 7.24 16.71 11.82
C GLN A 41 7.59 15.27 12.21
N GLU A 42 6.62 14.36 12.13
CA GLU A 42 6.79 12.93 12.43
C GLU A 42 7.29 12.09 11.24
N LEU A 43 7.35 12.66 10.03
CA LEU A 43 7.74 11.96 8.79
C LEU A 43 9.07 11.19 8.86
N PRO A 44 10.14 11.70 9.52
CA PRO A 44 11.38 10.96 9.67
C PRO A 44 11.21 9.57 10.32
N ASN A 45 10.16 9.38 11.13
CA ASN A 45 9.86 8.11 11.80
C ASN A 45 9.04 7.13 10.94
N ALA A 46 8.56 7.56 9.76
CA ALA A 46 7.70 6.80 8.86
C ALA A 46 8.28 6.78 7.43
N THR A 47 9.55 6.39 7.30
CA THR A 47 10.29 6.40 6.02
C THR A 47 10.20 5.06 5.31
N LEU A 48 9.58 5.06 4.12
CA LEU A 48 9.50 3.91 3.24
C LEU A 48 10.82 3.68 2.52
N THR A 49 11.12 2.40 2.26
CA THR A 49 12.25 2.00 1.41
C THR A 49 11.73 1.61 0.03
N LEU A 50 12.28 2.23 -1.02
CA LEU A 50 11.93 1.90 -2.41
C LEU A 50 12.14 0.40 -2.67
N ASN A 51 11.23 -0.22 -3.43
CA ASN A 51 11.23 -1.64 -3.77
C ASN A 51 11.12 -2.58 -2.56
N THR A 52 10.65 -2.09 -1.41
CA THR A 52 10.38 -2.88 -0.21
C THR A 52 8.93 -2.68 0.20
N ALA A 53 8.22 -3.77 0.48
CA ALA A 53 6.84 -3.69 0.94
C ALA A 53 6.81 -3.56 2.48
N SER A 54 5.83 -2.83 3.00
CA SER A 54 5.62 -2.64 4.44
C SER A 54 4.17 -2.84 4.79
N LEU A 55 3.91 -3.44 5.95
CA LEU A 55 2.59 -3.41 6.58
C LEU A 55 2.49 -2.11 7.37
N VAL A 56 1.79 -1.12 6.84
CA VAL A 56 1.66 0.18 7.48
C VAL A 56 0.47 0.21 8.44
N GLY A 57 0.67 0.76 9.63
CA GLY A 57 -0.39 1.12 10.56
C GLY A 57 -0.95 2.50 10.24
N LEU A 58 -2.28 2.60 10.18
CA LEU A 58 -3.02 3.80 9.85
C LEU A 58 -3.79 4.30 11.08
N VAL A 59 -4.01 5.62 11.15
CA VAL A 59 -4.75 6.28 12.22
C VAL A 59 -6.03 6.92 11.69
N PRO A 60 -7.03 7.23 12.54
CA PRO A 60 -8.22 7.94 12.08
C PRO A 60 -7.85 9.23 11.35
N THR A 61 -8.43 9.44 10.16
CA THR A 61 -8.16 10.58 9.28
C THR A 61 -8.26 11.94 9.99
N PRO A 62 -9.24 12.18 10.89
CA PRO A 62 -9.31 13.46 11.62
C PRO A 62 -8.12 13.75 12.54
N LYS A 63 -7.25 12.75 12.82
CA LYS A 63 -6.05 12.92 13.64
C LYS A 63 -4.80 13.26 12.81
N ILE A 64 -4.94 13.43 11.50
CA ILE A 64 -3.83 13.65 10.58
C ILE A 64 -3.81 15.11 10.13
N GLN A 65 -2.68 15.75 10.29
CA GLN A 65 -2.37 17.03 9.66
C GLN A 65 -1.67 16.75 8.33
N TYR A 66 -2.45 16.69 7.25
CA TYR A 66 -1.91 16.47 5.91
C TYR A 66 -1.03 17.64 5.45
N VAL A 67 0.01 17.34 4.67
CA VAL A 67 0.91 18.34 4.03
C VAL A 67 0.14 19.16 3.01
N ALA A 68 -0.71 18.51 2.23
CA ALA A 68 -1.64 19.13 1.30
C ALA A 68 -3.03 18.54 1.50
N ARG A 69 -4.08 19.33 1.22
CA ARG A 69 -5.46 18.85 1.26
C ARG A 69 -5.57 17.57 0.43
N PRO A 70 -5.99 16.42 1.02
CA PRO A 70 -6.14 15.20 0.26
C PRO A 70 -7.11 15.39 -0.91
N THR A 71 -6.80 14.80 -2.06
CA THR A 71 -7.73 14.91 -3.21
C THR A 71 -9.02 14.11 -2.99
N ASN A 72 -9.01 13.17 -2.04
CA ASN A 72 -10.20 12.64 -1.38
C ASN A 72 -10.01 12.64 0.13
N GLU A 73 -10.78 13.44 0.85
CA GLU A 73 -10.68 13.58 2.31
C GLU A 73 -11.21 12.34 3.05
N GLY A 74 -12.10 11.58 2.44
CA GLY A 74 -12.86 10.53 3.14
C GLY A 74 -13.87 11.09 4.14
N GLY A 75 -14.39 10.20 5.00
CA GLY A 75 -15.33 10.54 6.07
C GLY A 75 -14.70 10.47 7.47
N THR A 76 -15.49 10.79 8.50
CA THR A 76 -15.05 10.79 9.92
C THR A 76 -14.63 9.43 10.46
N VAL A 77 -15.06 8.34 9.80
CA VAL A 77 -14.72 6.94 10.14
C VAL A 77 -13.61 6.36 9.27
N SER A 78 -12.93 7.20 8.49
CA SER A 78 -11.82 6.75 7.64
C SER A 78 -10.48 6.76 8.38
N TYR A 79 -9.54 6.00 7.83
CA TYR A 79 -8.15 5.91 8.27
C TYR A 79 -7.20 6.43 7.20
N GLY A 80 -6.05 6.93 7.65
CA GLY A 80 -5.00 7.45 6.81
C GLY A 80 -3.64 7.41 7.49
N GLY A 81 -2.64 8.00 6.82
CA GLY A 81 -1.31 8.15 7.37
C GLY A 81 -0.40 8.92 6.44
N LEU A 82 0.69 9.47 6.99
CA LEU A 82 1.77 10.08 6.23
C LEU A 82 3.01 9.21 6.27
N PHE A 83 3.70 9.14 5.13
CA PHE A 83 4.96 8.42 4.98
C PHE A 83 5.92 9.22 4.12
N GLN A 84 7.22 9.11 4.39
CA GLN A 84 8.26 9.74 3.58
C GLN A 84 8.89 8.72 2.63
N ILE A 85 9.21 9.13 1.41
CA ILE A 85 10.04 8.32 0.50
C ILE A 85 11.00 9.23 -0.29
N THR A 86 12.25 8.81 -0.42
CA THR A 86 13.26 9.50 -1.24
C THR A 86 13.51 8.72 -2.52
N LEU A 87 13.35 9.40 -3.65
CA LEU A 87 13.61 8.87 -4.99
C LEU A 87 14.92 9.46 -5.48
N LYS A 88 15.87 8.61 -5.87
CA LYS A 88 17.22 9.02 -6.27
C LYS A 88 17.36 9.36 -7.76
N GLU A 89 16.28 9.15 -8.52
CA GLU A 89 16.29 9.29 -9.97
C GLU A 89 14.87 9.62 -10.44
N LYS A 90 14.78 10.24 -11.62
CA LYS A 90 13.51 10.40 -12.31
C LYS A 90 13.02 9.07 -12.85
N GLY A 91 11.70 8.87 -12.89
CA GLY A 91 11.13 7.67 -13.49
C GLY A 91 9.62 7.55 -13.35
N LEU A 92 9.12 6.41 -13.85
CA LEU A 92 7.76 5.96 -13.63
C LEU A 92 7.74 5.11 -12.35
N TYR A 93 6.94 5.53 -11.37
CA TYR A 93 6.83 4.87 -10.07
C TYR A 93 5.41 4.38 -9.85
N ARG A 94 5.28 3.20 -9.25
CA ARG A 94 4.02 2.58 -8.88
C ARG A 94 3.88 2.51 -7.36
N VAL A 95 2.76 2.98 -6.85
CA VAL A 95 2.32 2.75 -5.47
C VAL A 95 1.29 1.63 -5.47
N VAL A 96 1.49 0.63 -4.63
CA VAL A 96 0.68 -0.59 -4.53
C VAL A 96 0.06 -0.67 -3.14
N LEU A 97 -1.25 -0.90 -3.04
CA LEU A 97 -1.98 -1.00 -1.79
C LEU A 97 -2.83 -2.28 -1.71
N ALA A 98 -2.93 -2.83 -0.50
CA ALA A 98 -3.85 -3.92 -0.17
C ALA A 98 -5.26 -3.43 0.19
N ASN A 99 -5.41 -2.15 0.57
CA ASN A 99 -6.70 -1.55 0.87
C ASN A 99 -7.13 -0.52 -0.19
N ALA A 100 -8.27 0.11 0.03
CA ALA A 100 -8.86 1.11 -0.87
C ALA A 100 -8.50 2.56 -0.50
N SER A 101 -7.44 2.80 0.28
CA SER A 101 -7.01 4.16 0.61
C SER A 101 -6.73 4.97 -0.65
N TRP A 102 -7.06 6.25 -0.58
CA TRP A 102 -6.65 7.24 -1.56
C TRP A 102 -5.16 7.56 -1.40
N ILE A 103 -4.50 7.92 -2.50
CA ILE A 103 -3.04 8.14 -2.55
C ILE A 103 -2.78 9.52 -3.13
N ASP A 104 -2.10 10.36 -2.36
CA ASP A 104 -1.49 11.60 -2.85
C ASP A 104 0.03 11.53 -2.62
N LEU A 105 0.82 11.74 -3.68
CA LEU A 105 2.27 11.93 -3.57
C LEU A 105 2.57 13.42 -3.65
N ILE A 106 3.10 13.98 -2.57
CA ILE A 106 3.33 15.42 -2.41
C ILE A 106 4.82 15.71 -2.46
N LYS A 107 5.23 16.64 -3.30
CA LYS A 107 6.57 17.25 -3.30
C LYS A 107 6.42 18.77 -3.31
N ASP A 108 7.17 19.45 -2.44
CA ASP A 108 7.12 20.91 -2.31
C ASP A 108 5.70 21.47 -2.14
N GLY A 109 4.86 20.76 -1.37
CA GLY A 109 3.46 21.11 -1.12
C GLY A 109 2.50 20.87 -2.28
N LYS A 110 2.96 20.29 -3.40
CA LYS A 110 2.15 20.05 -4.60
C LYS A 110 1.92 18.55 -4.83
N PRO A 111 0.67 18.13 -5.07
CA PRO A 111 0.39 16.74 -5.43
C PRO A 111 0.85 16.44 -6.86
N ALA A 112 1.54 15.31 -7.04
CA ALA A 112 1.88 14.76 -8.33
C ALA A 112 0.63 14.09 -8.96
N PRO A 113 0.35 14.33 -10.25
CA PRO A 113 -0.77 13.69 -10.92
C PRO A 113 -0.47 12.20 -11.17
N SER A 114 -1.46 11.34 -10.90
CA SER A 114 -1.40 9.93 -11.33
C SER A 114 -1.54 9.82 -12.85
N VAL A 115 -0.81 8.90 -13.46
CA VAL A 115 -0.83 8.67 -14.92
C VAL A 115 -1.49 7.35 -15.32
N ALA A 116 -1.59 6.37 -14.41
CA ALA A 116 -2.31 5.13 -14.66
C ALA A 116 -2.85 4.52 -13.35
N HIS A 117 -3.92 3.72 -13.48
CA HIS A 117 -4.55 2.99 -12.39
C HIS A 117 -4.74 1.54 -12.82
N ALA A 118 -4.39 0.59 -11.96
CA ALA A 118 -4.55 -0.84 -12.21
C ALA A 118 -4.97 -1.58 -10.95
N GLN A 119 -5.48 -2.80 -11.11
CA GLN A 119 -5.77 -3.74 -10.03
C GLN A 119 -4.75 -4.87 -10.02
N GLY A 120 -4.57 -5.49 -8.86
CA GLY A 120 -3.75 -6.69 -8.74
C GLY A 120 -4.33 -7.86 -9.52
N SER A 121 -3.50 -8.84 -9.86
CA SER A 121 -3.98 -10.13 -10.32
C SER A 121 -4.80 -10.82 -9.21
N GLU A 122 -5.70 -11.72 -9.60
CA GLU A 122 -6.45 -12.53 -8.64
C GLU A 122 -5.51 -13.22 -7.64
N ASN A 123 -5.95 -13.32 -6.38
CA ASN A 123 -5.20 -13.92 -5.27
C ASN A 123 -3.85 -13.25 -4.92
N SER A 124 -3.60 -12.03 -5.41
CA SER A 124 -2.39 -11.26 -5.03
C SER A 124 -2.51 -10.52 -3.69
N GLY A 125 -3.74 -10.27 -3.23
CA GLY A 125 -4.00 -9.36 -2.12
C GLY A 125 -3.76 -7.87 -2.45
N ILE A 126 -3.46 -7.54 -3.72
CA ILE A 126 -3.31 -6.16 -4.19
C ILE A 126 -4.68 -5.64 -4.60
N ARG A 127 -5.14 -4.59 -3.92
CA ARG A 127 -6.42 -3.93 -4.23
C ARG A 127 -6.27 -2.85 -5.29
N LYS A 128 -5.18 -2.07 -5.23
CA LYS A 128 -4.98 -0.92 -6.12
C LYS A 128 -3.49 -0.73 -6.44
N MET A 129 -3.22 -0.32 -7.67
CA MET A 129 -1.93 0.18 -8.14
C MET A 129 -2.13 1.52 -8.83
N VAL A 130 -1.30 2.50 -8.50
CA VAL A 130 -1.35 3.84 -9.10
C VAL A 130 0.05 4.26 -9.53
N ASP A 131 0.16 4.72 -10.77
CA ASP A 131 1.43 5.10 -11.37
C ASP A 131 1.59 6.61 -11.44
N TYR A 132 2.83 7.08 -11.30
CA TYR A 132 3.20 8.49 -11.31
C TYR A 132 4.51 8.68 -12.08
N ASN A 133 4.58 9.70 -12.92
CA ASN A 133 5.84 10.22 -13.42
C ASN A 133 6.43 11.15 -12.36
N LEU A 134 7.53 10.75 -11.72
CA LEU A 134 8.14 11.49 -10.63
C LEU A 134 9.58 11.86 -10.97
N ASP A 135 9.97 13.08 -10.63
CA ASP A 135 11.37 13.49 -10.61
C ASP A 135 12.04 12.98 -9.33
N GLU A 136 13.37 13.00 -9.29
CA GLU A 136 14.13 12.76 -8.07
C GLU A 136 13.74 13.73 -6.94
N GLY A 137 13.93 13.29 -5.70
CA GLY A 137 13.65 14.08 -4.50
C GLY A 137 12.87 13.31 -3.44
N THR A 138 12.54 14.01 -2.36
CA THR A 138 11.78 13.47 -1.24
C THR A 138 10.30 13.82 -1.38
N TYR A 139 9.45 12.80 -1.30
CA TYR A 139 8.01 12.91 -1.39
C TYR A 139 7.38 12.53 -0.05
N THR A 140 6.27 13.20 0.28
CA THR A 140 5.32 12.69 1.27
C THR A 140 4.25 11.88 0.54
N LEU A 141 4.12 10.61 0.88
CA LEU A 141 3.00 9.77 0.50
C LEU A 141 1.91 9.93 1.56
N GLN A 142 0.77 10.49 1.17
CA GLN A 142 -0.40 10.63 2.01
C GLN A 142 -1.42 9.55 1.65
N LEU A 143 -1.86 8.82 2.67
CA LEU A 143 -3.02 7.95 2.58
C LEU A 143 -4.21 8.61 3.29
N SER A 144 -5.36 8.60 2.64
CA SER A 144 -6.63 9.08 3.19
C SER A 144 -7.78 8.16 2.78
N ALA A 145 -8.98 8.39 3.32
CA ALA A 145 -10.21 7.69 2.93
C ALA A 145 -10.14 6.14 3.02
N GLY A 146 -9.22 5.57 3.80
CA GLY A 146 -9.10 4.12 3.99
C GLY A 146 -10.16 3.58 4.93
N ALA A 147 -10.62 2.35 4.71
CA ALA A 147 -11.54 1.65 5.60
C ALA A 147 -10.81 0.86 6.71
N ASP A 148 -9.53 0.56 6.50
CA ASP A 148 -8.77 -0.37 7.33
C ASP A 148 -7.74 0.37 8.18
N THR A 149 -7.48 -0.15 9.39
CA THR A 149 -6.43 0.37 10.30
C THR A 149 -5.02 0.01 9.85
N LYS A 150 -4.87 -0.83 8.81
CA LYS A 150 -3.58 -1.25 8.25
C LYS A 150 -3.70 -1.44 6.74
N SER A 151 -2.58 -1.33 6.03
CA SER A 151 -2.47 -1.74 4.63
C SER A 151 -1.07 -2.28 4.36
N ALA A 152 -0.95 -3.28 3.49
CA ALA A 152 0.33 -3.47 2.81
C ALA A 152 0.52 -2.31 1.82
N LEU A 153 1.74 -1.79 1.76
CA LEU A 153 2.16 -0.67 0.92
C LEU A 153 3.52 -0.99 0.30
N LEU A 154 3.64 -0.82 -1.00
CA LEU A 154 4.89 -0.89 -1.73
C LEU A 154 4.99 0.31 -2.66
N VAL A 155 6.15 0.95 -2.70
CA VAL A 155 6.51 1.87 -3.78
C VAL A 155 7.64 1.23 -4.58
N THR A 156 7.44 1.09 -5.88
CA THR A 156 8.39 0.44 -6.79
C THR A 156 8.62 1.30 -8.02
N LYS A 157 9.83 1.25 -8.58
CA LYS A 157 10.12 1.89 -9.87
C LYS A 157 9.80 0.91 -10.99
N LEU A 158 9.06 1.36 -12.00
CA LEU A 158 8.82 0.58 -13.22
C LEU A 158 9.99 0.75 -14.19
N LYS A 159 10.34 -0.32 -14.89
CA LYS A 159 11.40 -0.34 -15.92
C LYS A 159 10.94 0.29 -17.22
#